data_AF-A0A2N5CQ99-F1
#
_entry.id   AF-A0A2N5CQ99-F1
#
_cell.length_a   1.000
_cell.length_b   1.000
_cell.length_c   1.000
_cell.angle_alpha   90.00
_cell.angle_beta   90.00
_cell.angle_gamma   90.00
#
_symmetry.space_group_name_H-M   'P 1'
#
loop_
_entity.id
_entity.type
_entity.pdbx_description
1 polymer ?
#
loop_
_entity_poly.entity_id
_entity_poly.type
_entity_poly.pdbx_seq_one_letter_code
_entity_poly.pdbx_strand_id
1 'polypeptide(L)'
;MIDLQDMPDNTILGEDGRILLLSCRRFVDEVVLGEACFVCGASPQSKTFNDEHIIPRWVLKRYGLYDKEITLPTGERRHYRGYRVPCCVECNSLLGETVETPVSQLLKGDFAEVAGRLDEAGRRLLFTWLALLFFKVHLKDRSVRLHKDPRQGDLVVGDAYDWGDMHHLHALARSPFTKASLFPEVIGSLRIFEVAQALTGDGWDYQDFTFDQTLIVRVGKVGIVATLNDGTAAESVWSDRLELIDGPIAELQLREIGAMFAYANRNLIRRPLFSTLVYDKKFVMIAAQRPPLSIKDFEPEAFGAALLFAVQSFVDARAIEVDGTRDPEKVAQAISTGMVRFLTAQGQFIRPALFQEG
;
A
#
# COMPACT_ATOMS: atom_id res chain seq x y z
N MET A 1 -13.83 -2.52 18.86
CA MET A 1 -12.92 -1.48 19.38
C MET A 1 -12.38 -1.94 20.70
N ILE A 2 -11.07 -2.21 20.77
CA ILE A 2 -10.36 -2.34 22.04
C ILE A 2 -10.43 -0.97 22.72
N ASP A 3 -10.77 -0.91 24.00
CA ASP A 3 -10.72 0.33 24.76
C ASP A 3 -9.26 0.72 24.98
N LEU A 4 -8.77 1.63 24.14
CA LEU A 4 -7.38 2.07 24.12
C LEU A 4 -7.04 2.95 25.35
N GLN A 5 -8.04 3.42 26.10
CA GLN A 5 -7.83 4.30 27.26
C GLN A 5 -7.14 3.58 28.43
N ASP A 6 -7.32 2.26 28.52
CA ASP A 6 -6.73 1.41 29.55
C ASP A 6 -5.38 0.77 29.16
N MET A 7 -4.89 1.00 27.93
CA MET A 7 -3.59 0.48 27.52
C MET A 7 -2.45 1.26 28.17
N PRO A 8 -1.47 0.58 28.80
CA PRO A 8 -0.33 1.26 29.42
C PRO A 8 0.52 1.96 28.35
N ASP A 9 1.04 3.16 28.66
CA ASP A 9 2.03 3.81 27.79
C ASP A 9 3.37 3.08 27.91
N ASN A 10 3.62 2.16 26.99
CA ASN A 10 4.87 1.41 26.86
C ASN A 10 5.85 2.07 25.88
N THR A 11 5.79 3.39 25.71
CA THR A 11 6.73 4.14 24.88
C THR A 11 8.16 3.99 25.41
N ILE A 12 9.10 3.70 24.52
CA ILE A 12 10.51 3.54 24.87
C ILE A 12 11.33 4.65 24.21
N LEU A 13 12.01 5.43 25.05
CA LEU A 13 13.00 6.41 24.62
C LEU A 13 14.39 5.76 24.56
N GLY A 14 15.13 6.11 23.52
CA GLY A 14 16.56 5.81 23.40
C GLY A 14 17.39 6.73 24.28
N GLU A 15 18.66 6.38 24.46
CA GLU A 15 19.62 7.22 25.20
C GLU A 15 19.80 8.62 24.59
N ASP A 16 19.59 8.75 23.28
CA ASP A 16 19.64 10.01 22.54
C ASP A 16 18.30 10.79 22.54
N GLY A 17 17.32 10.33 23.31
CA GLY A 17 16.00 10.93 23.40
C GLY A 17 15.06 10.62 22.23
N ARG A 18 15.48 9.85 21.23
CA ARG A 18 14.57 9.41 20.15
C ARG A 18 13.53 8.44 20.71
N ILE A 19 12.30 8.54 20.23
CA ILE A 19 11.27 7.53 20.48
C ILE A 19 11.59 6.30 19.64
N LEU A 20 12.06 5.23 20.28
CA LEU A 20 12.43 3.96 19.64
C LEU A 20 11.22 3.04 19.45
N LEU A 21 10.27 3.09 20.38
CA LEU A 21 8.95 2.48 20.29
C LEU A 21 7.93 3.51 20.74
N LEU A 22 6.96 3.85 19.89
CA LEU A 22 5.81 4.66 20.29
C LEU A 22 4.69 3.70 20.69
N SER A 23 4.12 3.86 21.88
CA SER A 23 3.00 3.02 22.30
C SER A 23 1.82 3.14 21.35
N CYS A 24 1.00 2.08 21.23
CA CYS A 24 -0.20 2.12 20.40
C CYS A 24 -1.14 3.26 20.82
N ARG A 25 -1.25 3.52 22.13
CA ARG A 25 -2.02 4.64 22.68
C ARG A 25 -1.51 5.98 22.18
N ARG A 26 -0.22 6.30 22.38
CA ARG A 26 0.35 7.58 21.90
C ARG A 26 0.32 7.70 20.38
N PHE A 27 0.49 6.60 19.66
CA PHE A 27 0.31 6.57 18.21
C PHE A 27 -1.10 7.02 17.82
N VAL A 28 -2.14 6.46 18.42
CA VAL A 28 -3.52 6.86 18.12
C VAL A 28 -3.78 8.30 18.57
N ASP A 29 -3.48 8.64 19.82
CA ASP A 29 -3.83 9.94 20.39
C ASP A 29 -3.06 11.10 19.74
N GLU A 30 -1.75 10.94 19.50
CA GLU A 30 -0.89 12.05 19.08
C GLU A 30 -0.70 12.10 17.56
N VAL A 31 -0.62 10.96 16.89
CA VAL A 31 -0.33 10.89 15.44
C VAL A 31 -1.60 10.74 14.62
N VAL A 32 -2.50 9.82 14.98
CA VAL A 32 -3.71 9.56 14.19
C VAL A 32 -4.77 10.63 14.44
N LEU A 33 -5.08 10.91 15.71
CA LEU A 33 -6.09 11.88 16.11
C LEU A 33 -5.52 13.28 16.29
N GLY A 34 -4.22 13.38 16.58
CA GLY A 34 -3.51 14.63 16.75
C GLY A 34 -2.79 15.11 15.49
N GLU A 35 -1.91 16.08 15.66
CA GLU A 35 -1.10 16.68 14.61
C GLU A 35 0.40 16.45 14.82
N ALA A 36 0.78 15.48 15.65
CA ALA A 36 2.19 15.17 15.86
C ALA A 36 2.82 14.68 14.56
N CYS A 37 4.13 14.92 14.42
CA CYS A 37 4.89 14.41 13.29
C CYS A 37 4.77 12.87 13.28
N PHE A 38 4.24 12.32 12.20
CA PHE A 38 3.98 10.88 12.15
C PHE A 38 5.26 10.04 12.25
N VAL A 39 6.45 10.60 12.04
CA VAL A 39 7.70 9.85 12.14
C VAL A 39 8.26 9.86 13.57
N CYS A 40 8.38 11.03 14.20
CA CYS A 40 9.05 11.18 15.49
C CYS A 40 8.13 11.43 16.69
N GLY A 41 6.84 11.71 16.47
CA GLY A 41 5.87 12.04 17.53
C GLY A 41 6.03 13.45 18.13
N ALA A 42 6.88 14.31 17.57
CA ALA A 42 7.00 15.70 18.03
C ALA A 42 5.73 16.49 17.70
N SER A 43 5.25 17.35 18.60
CA SER A 43 4.11 18.22 18.30
C SER A 43 4.54 19.43 17.45
N PRO A 44 3.61 20.06 16.71
CA PRO A 44 3.88 21.29 15.95
C PRO A 44 4.36 22.47 16.80
N GLN A 45 4.15 22.43 18.12
CA GLN A 45 4.63 23.45 19.04
C GLN A 45 6.11 23.27 19.42
N SER A 46 6.68 22.07 19.26
CA SER A 46 8.08 21.78 19.62
C SER A 46 9.05 21.73 18.45
N LYS A 47 8.56 21.60 17.21
CA LYS A 47 9.39 21.60 15.99
C LYS A 47 8.71 22.33 14.84
N THR A 48 9.50 22.80 13.88
CA THR A 48 8.99 23.35 12.61
C THR A 48 8.51 22.23 11.69
N PHE A 49 7.34 22.43 11.08
CA PHE A 49 6.71 21.49 10.14
C PHE A 49 6.73 22.05 8.72
N ASN A 50 6.86 21.15 7.75
CA ASN A 50 6.67 21.44 6.32
C ASN A 50 5.74 20.45 5.62
N ASP A 51 5.25 19.46 6.36
CA ASP A 51 4.39 18.37 5.94
C ASP A 51 4.99 17.50 4.82
N GLU A 52 4.73 16.21 4.90
CA GLU A 52 5.21 15.26 3.90
C GLU A 52 4.15 15.01 2.83
N HIS A 53 4.55 14.98 1.57
CA HIS A 53 3.63 14.62 0.48
C HIS A 53 3.27 13.14 0.56
N ILE A 54 1.98 12.83 0.38
CA ILE A 54 1.51 11.45 0.36
C ILE A 54 2.06 10.74 -0.88
N ILE A 55 1.80 11.29 -2.06
CA ILE A 55 2.47 10.86 -3.29
C ILE A 55 3.83 11.57 -3.38
N PRO A 56 4.95 10.83 -3.51
CA PRO A 56 6.27 11.43 -3.43
C PRO A 56 6.52 12.52 -4.47
N ARG A 57 7.27 13.57 -4.09
CA ARG A 57 7.56 14.70 -4.98
C ARG A 57 8.25 14.28 -6.29
N TRP A 58 9.06 13.22 -6.27
CA TRP A 58 9.72 12.70 -7.47
C TRP A 58 8.72 12.06 -8.44
N VAL A 59 7.67 11.38 -7.94
CA VAL A 59 6.54 10.87 -8.74
C VAL A 59 5.75 12.05 -9.31
N LEU A 60 5.38 13.01 -8.45
CA LEU A 60 4.61 14.19 -8.86
C LEU A 60 5.32 14.96 -9.97
N LYS A 61 6.65 15.10 -9.88
CA LYS A 61 7.48 15.74 -10.91
C LYS A 61 7.58 14.89 -12.17
N ARG A 62 7.85 13.58 -12.04
CA ARG A 62 8.08 12.65 -13.17
C ARG A 62 6.85 12.52 -14.07
N TYR A 63 5.65 12.54 -13.50
CA TYR A 63 4.39 12.34 -14.24
C TYR A 63 3.52 13.61 -14.32
N GLY A 64 4.06 14.77 -13.96
CA GLY A 64 3.34 16.05 -14.06
C GLY A 64 2.04 16.09 -13.26
N LEU A 65 2.03 15.51 -12.06
CA LEU A 65 0.82 15.36 -11.25
C LEU A 65 0.54 16.54 -10.32
N TYR A 66 1.48 17.46 -10.11
CA TYR A 66 1.37 18.52 -9.10
C TYR A 66 0.04 19.28 -9.12
N ASP A 67 -0.41 19.70 -10.30
CA ASP A 67 -1.66 20.42 -10.49
C ASP A 67 -2.83 19.52 -10.92
N LYS A 68 -2.59 18.22 -11.15
CA LYS A 68 -3.67 17.25 -11.36
C LYS A 68 -4.42 17.03 -10.04
N GLU A 69 -5.63 16.50 -10.18
CA GLU A 69 -6.47 16.15 -9.03
C GLU A 69 -6.55 14.64 -8.84
N ILE A 70 -6.71 14.25 -7.58
CA ILE A 70 -7.04 12.90 -7.14
C ILE A 70 -8.48 12.90 -6.63
N THR A 71 -9.23 11.84 -6.97
CA THR A 71 -10.55 11.57 -6.41
C THR A 71 -10.39 10.69 -5.18
N LEU A 72 -10.85 11.18 -4.03
CA LEU A 72 -10.82 10.46 -2.75
C LEU A 72 -12.00 9.48 -2.66
N PRO A 73 -12.01 8.53 -1.69
CA PRO A 73 -13.07 7.53 -1.56
C PRO A 73 -14.50 8.10 -1.48
N THR A 74 -14.65 9.35 -1.02
CA THR A 74 -15.94 10.05 -0.89
C THR A 74 -16.38 10.78 -2.17
N GLY A 75 -15.63 10.62 -3.26
CA GLY A 75 -15.80 11.39 -4.50
C GLY A 75 -15.39 12.85 -4.38
N GLU A 76 -14.77 13.26 -3.26
CA GLU A 76 -14.12 14.57 -3.15
C GLU A 76 -12.89 14.61 -4.07
N ARG A 77 -12.68 15.72 -4.77
CA ARG A 77 -11.48 15.94 -5.59
C ARG A 77 -10.51 16.87 -4.86
N ARG A 78 -9.22 16.52 -4.84
CA ARG A 78 -8.16 17.35 -4.27
C ARG A 78 -6.96 17.43 -5.20
N HIS A 79 -6.25 18.55 -5.22
CA HIS A 79 -4.98 18.63 -5.94
C HIS A 79 -3.86 17.87 -5.21
N TYR A 80 -3.02 17.18 -5.97
CA TYR A 80 -1.86 16.48 -5.42
C TYR A 80 -0.89 17.40 -4.65
N ARG A 81 -0.72 18.66 -5.07
CA ARG A 81 0.14 19.64 -4.37
C ARG A 81 -0.25 19.86 -2.89
N GLY A 82 -1.53 19.71 -2.56
CA GLY A 82 -2.05 19.86 -1.19
C GLY A 82 -2.18 18.54 -0.43
N TYR A 83 -1.92 17.41 -1.09
CA TYR A 83 -2.14 16.07 -0.54
C TYR A 83 -0.95 15.65 0.33
N ARG A 84 -0.97 16.13 1.59
CA ARG A 84 0.13 16.03 2.57
C ARG A 84 -0.36 15.60 3.96
N VAL A 85 0.58 15.08 4.77
CA VAL A 85 0.39 14.66 6.17
C VAL A 85 1.40 15.35 7.12
N PRO A 86 1.06 15.53 8.42
CA PRO A 86 1.91 16.24 9.38
C PRO A 86 3.31 15.64 9.54
N CYS A 87 4.34 16.40 9.19
CA CYS A 87 5.73 15.97 9.34
C CYS A 87 6.65 17.15 9.64
N CYS A 88 7.53 16.98 10.64
CA CYS A 88 8.54 17.98 10.96
C CYS A 88 9.63 17.99 9.88
N VAL A 89 10.29 19.14 9.71
CA VAL A 89 11.31 19.35 8.67
C VAL A 89 12.41 18.29 8.73
N GLU A 90 12.91 17.97 9.92
CA GLU A 90 13.99 16.98 10.11
C GLU A 90 13.58 15.58 9.62
N CYS A 91 12.37 15.13 9.98
CA CYS A 91 11.89 13.81 9.59
C CYS A 91 11.55 13.76 8.11
N ASN A 92 11.01 14.84 7.55
CA ASN A 92 10.74 14.94 6.12
C ASN A 92 12.05 14.85 5.32
N SER A 93 13.08 15.61 5.69
CA SER A 93 14.41 15.51 5.08
C SER A 93 14.99 14.11 5.21
N LEU A 94 14.91 13.49 6.40
CA LEU A 94 15.38 12.13 6.63
C LEU A 94 14.70 11.12 5.69
N LEU A 95 13.37 11.15 5.56
CA LEU A 95 12.64 10.27 4.64
C LEU A 95 13.04 10.54 3.18
N GLY A 96 13.23 11.82 2.83
CA GLY A 96 13.73 12.23 1.52
C GLY A 96 15.08 11.61 1.16
N GLU A 97 16.02 11.61 2.11
CA GLU A 97 17.39 11.10 1.95
C GLU A 97 17.47 9.58 2.01
N THR A 98 16.72 8.94 2.91
CA THR A 98 16.86 7.51 3.24
C THR A 98 15.85 6.60 2.55
N VAL A 99 14.73 7.14 2.08
CA VAL A 99 13.66 6.36 1.42
C VAL A 99 13.37 6.88 0.03
N GLU A 100 12.90 8.13 -0.09
CA GLU A 100 12.33 8.62 -1.35
C GLU A 100 13.37 8.77 -2.47
N THR A 101 14.56 9.32 -2.16
CA THR A 101 15.65 9.43 -3.15
C THR A 101 16.17 8.05 -3.56
N PRO A 102 16.51 7.13 -2.62
CA PRO A 102 16.91 5.77 -2.97
C PRO A 102 15.87 5.01 -3.80
N VAL A 103 14.57 5.09 -3.47
CA VAL A 103 13.51 4.42 -4.24
C VAL A 103 13.35 5.01 -5.63
N SER A 104 13.42 6.34 -5.75
CA SER A 104 13.39 7.01 -7.06
C SER A 104 14.52 6.52 -7.97
N GLN A 105 15.71 6.24 -7.42
CA GLN A 105 16.80 5.61 -8.16
C GLN A 105 16.53 4.13 -8.43
N LEU A 106 16.08 3.36 -7.43
CA LEU A 106 15.73 1.94 -7.58
C LEU A 106 14.73 1.72 -8.73
N LEU A 107 13.73 2.59 -8.87
CA LEU A 107 12.67 2.55 -9.89
C LEU A 107 12.96 3.43 -11.12
N LYS A 108 14.22 3.78 -11.40
CA LYS A 108 14.61 4.56 -12.58
C LYS A 108 15.14 3.66 -13.67
N GLY A 109 14.61 3.74 -14.88
CA GLY A 109 15.08 2.94 -16.02
C GLY A 109 13.99 2.02 -16.54
N ASP A 110 14.37 1.03 -17.35
CA ASP A 110 13.46 -0.01 -17.82
C ASP A 110 13.20 -1.09 -16.75
N PHE A 111 12.29 -2.03 -17.05
CA PHE A 111 11.94 -3.09 -16.11
C PHE A 111 13.13 -4.00 -15.78
N ALA A 112 13.97 -4.35 -16.76
CA ALA A 112 15.09 -5.25 -16.56
C ALA A 112 16.15 -4.63 -15.63
N GLU A 113 16.44 -3.33 -15.82
CA GLU A 113 17.33 -2.57 -14.94
C GLU A 113 16.77 -2.47 -13.51
N VAL A 114 15.46 -2.28 -13.35
CA VAL A 114 14.80 -2.25 -12.03
C VAL A 114 14.85 -3.63 -11.37
N ALA A 115 14.49 -4.69 -12.10
CA ALA A 115 14.55 -6.06 -11.61
C ALA A 115 15.97 -6.47 -11.19
N GLY A 116 16.99 -6.07 -11.95
CA GLY A 116 18.39 -6.32 -11.63
C GLY A 116 18.89 -5.63 -10.35
N ARG A 117 18.20 -4.59 -9.85
CA ARG A 117 18.53 -3.89 -8.60
C ARG A 117 17.70 -4.34 -7.40
N LEU A 118 16.75 -5.25 -7.59
CA LEU A 118 15.87 -5.78 -6.55
C LEU A 118 16.52 -6.96 -5.80
N ASP A 119 17.73 -6.73 -5.30
CA ASP A 119 18.35 -7.60 -4.31
C ASP A 119 17.62 -7.52 -2.95
N GLU A 120 18.15 -8.18 -1.92
CA GLU A 120 17.55 -8.18 -0.59
C GLU A 120 17.43 -6.76 0.01
N ALA A 121 18.40 -5.89 -0.24
CA ALA A 121 18.37 -4.50 0.23
C ALA A 121 17.36 -3.67 -0.56
N GLY A 122 17.33 -3.81 -1.89
CA GLY A 122 16.35 -3.18 -2.76
C GLY A 122 14.92 -3.59 -2.42
N ARG A 123 14.68 -4.89 -2.14
CA ARG A 123 13.36 -5.42 -1.76
C ARG A 123 12.91 -4.84 -0.42
N ARG A 124 13.80 -4.77 0.59
CA ARG A 124 13.49 -4.12 1.88
C ARG A 124 13.18 -2.64 1.74
N LEU A 125 13.98 -1.92 0.94
CA LEU A 125 13.77 -0.50 0.68
C LEU A 125 12.42 -0.25 0.00
N LEU A 126 12.10 -1.04 -1.03
CA LEU A 126 10.82 -0.94 -1.73
C LEU A 126 9.65 -1.25 -0.81
N PHE A 127 9.73 -2.31 0.00
CA PHE A 127 8.68 -2.68 0.95
C PHE A 127 8.46 -1.58 2.00
N THR A 128 9.54 -0.98 2.53
CA THR A 128 9.47 0.14 3.47
C THR A 128 8.78 1.35 2.84
N TRP A 129 9.08 1.65 1.58
CA TRP A 129 8.43 2.74 0.85
C TRP A 129 6.95 2.48 0.57
N LEU A 130 6.57 1.25 0.23
CA LEU A 130 5.17 0.85 0.05
C LEU A 130 4.39 0.97 1.36
N ALA A 131 4.97 0.54 2.49
CA ALA A 131 4.38 0.73 3.82
C ALA A 131 4.23 2.21 4.17
N LEU A 132 5.22 3.04 3.87
CA LEU A 132 5.16 4.49 4.04
C LEU A 132 4.05 5.12 3.19
N LEU A 133 3.95 4.75 1.91
CA LEU A 133 2.93 5.26 0.99
C LEU A 133 1.53 4.89 1.47
N PHE A 134 1.30 3.61 1.79
CA PHE A 134 0.04 3.11 2.33
C PHE A 134 -0.33 3.83 3.62
N PHE A 135 0.59 3.91 4.58
CA PHE A 135 0.36 4.60 5.85
C PHE A 135 0.00 6.08 5.65
N LYS A 136 0.71 6.80 4.76
CA LYS A 136 0.43 8.22 4.45
C LYS A 136 -0.96 8.42 3.87
N VAL A 137 -1.41 7.53 2.98
CA VAL A 137 -2.78 7.57 2.42
C VAL A 137 -3.80 7.41 3.54
N HIS A 138 -3.66 6.38 4.37
CA HIS A 138 -4.64 6.09 5.42
C HIS A 138 -4.64 7.16 6.51
N LEU A 139 -3.48 7.68 6.90
CA LEU A 139 -3.38 8.79 7.83
C LEU A 139 -4.11 10.03 7.29
N LYS A 140 -4.06 10.26 5.97
CA LYS A 140 -4.76 11.40 5.37
C LYS A 140 -6.27 11.30 5.44
N ASP A 141 -6.82 10.09 5.45
CA ASP A 141 -8.26 9.84 5.54
C ASP A 141 -8.88 10.33 6.85
N ARG A 142 -8.05 10.63 7.86
CA ARG A 142 -8.46 11.38 9.07
C ARG A 142 -8.91 12.83 8.77
N SER A 143 -8.55 13.36 7.61
CA SER A 143 -8.93 14.71 7.15
C SER A 143 -9.97 14.69 6.02
N VAL A 144 -10.53 13.52 5.70
CA VAL A 144 -11.48 13.33 4.61
C VAL A 144 -12.84 13.01 5.21
N ARG A 145 -13.75 13.99 5.17
CA ARG A 145 -15.10 13.82 5.73
C ARG A 145 -15.90 12.83 4.91
N LEU A 146 -16.59 11.92 5.60
CA LEU A 146 -17.53 10.99 4.98
C LEU A 146 -18.70 11.74 4.35
N HIS A 147 -19.21 12.76 5.05
CA HIS A 147 -20.26 13.64 4.58
C HIS A 147 -19.70 15.01 4.18
N LYS A 148 -20.02 15.47 2.96
CA LYS A 148 -19.68 16.82 2.52
C LYS A 148 -20.43 17.88 3.32
N ASP A 149 -21.69 17.61 3.69
CA ASP A 149 -22.50 18.46 4.56
C ASP A 149 -22.21 18.13 6.04
N PRO A 150 -21.62 19.07 6.82
CA PRO A 150 -21.28 18.85 8.23
C PRO A 150 -22.49 18.54 9.12
N ARG A 151 -23.70 18.86 8.67
CA ARG A 151 -24.94 18.60 9.43
C ARG A 151 -25.32 17.13 9.43
N GLN A 152 -24.82 16.35 8.49
CA GLN A 152 -25.09 14.91 8.39
C GLN A 152 -24.18 14.09 9.31
N GLY A 153 -23.10 14.69 9.82
CA GLY A 153 -22.15 14.06 10.72
C GLY A 153 -20.74 14.63 10.55
N ASP A 154 -19.91 14.37 11.54
CA ASP A 154 -18.49 14.75 11.59
C ASP A 154 -17.54 13.57 11.31
N LEU A 155 -18.10 12.37 11.04
CA LEU A 155 -17.35 11.19 10.68
C LEU A 155 -16.43 11.44 9.47
N VAL A 156 -15.23 10.88 9.54
CA VAL A 156 -14.24 10.89 8.48
C VAL A 156 -13.93 9.46 8.03
N VAL A 157 -13.37 9.32 6.84
CA VAL A 157 -13.05 8.01 6.23
C VAL A 157 -12.19 7.16 7.17
N GLY A 158 -11.20 7.77 7.81
CA GLY A 158 -10.30 7.07 8.73
C GLY A 158 -10.95 6.61 10.06
N ASP A 159 -12.23 6.88 10.32
CA ASP A 159 -12.94 6.32 11.49
C ASP A 159 -13.27 4.83 11.28
N ALA A 160 -13.26 4.35 10.03
CA ALA A 160 -13.52 2.96 9.70
C ALA A 160 -12.33 2.02 9.94
N TYR A 161 -11.14 2.56 10.25
CA TYR A 161 -9.90 1.81 10.31
C TYR A 161 -9.60 1.28 11.72
N ASP A 162 -9.05 0.06 11.80
CA ASP A 162 -8.41 -0.41 13.03
C ASP A 162 -6.97 0.13 13.08
N TRP A 163 -6.79 1.22 13.82
CA TRP A 163 -5.48 1.84 13.99
C TRP A 163 -4.51 0.99 14.80
N GLY A 164 -4.98 0.04 15.61
CA GLY A 164 -4.10 -0.93 16.27
C GLY A 164 -3.35 -1.78 15.24
N ASP A 165 -4.05 -2.25 14.22
CA ASP A 165 -3.44 -3.02 13.11
C ASP A 165 -2.50 -2.17 12.24
N MET A 166 -2.73 -0.86 12.16
CA MET A 166 -1.86 0.08 11.44
C MET A 166 -0.59 0.45 12.23
N HIS A 167 -0.51 0.12 13.53
CA HIS A 167 0.66 0.42 14.36
C HIS A 167 1.92 -0.30 13.87
N HIS A 168 1.77 -1.52 13.34
CA HIS A 168 2.89 -2.22 12.70
C HIS A 168 3.38 -1.49 11.44
N LEU A 169 2.48 -1.06 10.57
CA LEU A 169 2.84 -0.29 9.37
C LEU A 169 3.50 1.03 9.73
N HIS A 170 3.02 1.69 10.79
CA HIS A 170 3.67 2.86 11.35
C HIS A 170 5.11 2.58 11.78
N ALA A 171 5.36 1.45 12.47
CA ALA A 171 6.69 1.02 12.86
C ALA A 171 7.62 0.81 11.64
N LEU A 172 7.11 0.23 10.55
CA LEU A 172 7.83 0.09 9.29
C LEU A 172 8.14 1.45 8.65
N ALA A 173 7.13 2.31 8.52
CA ALA A 173 7.24 3.63 7.90
C ALA A 173 8.27 4.52 8.62
N ARG A 174 8.40 4.38 9.94
CA ARG A 174 9.39 5.10 10.75
C ARG A 174 10.70 4.36 10.97
N SER A 175 10.90 3.18 10.38
CA SER A 175 12.13 2.40 10.55
C SER A 175 13.41 3.18 10.21
N PRO A 176 13.45 4.13 9.24
CA PRO A 176 14.64 4.96 9.04
C PRO A 176 14.96 5.87 10.23
N PHE A 177 13.94 6.38 10.93
CA PHE A 177 14.10 7.24 12.11
C PHE A 177 14.58 6.44 13.33
N THR A 178 14.00 5.26 13.55
CA THR A 178 14.40 4.37 14.66
C THR A 178 15.67 3.59 14.35
N LYS A 179 16.12 3.58 13.09
CA LYS A 179 17.20 2.74 12.56
C LYS A 179 16.92 1.25 12.81
N ALA A 180 15.65 0.86 12.68
CA ALA A 180 15.24 -0.50 12.98
C ALA A 180 15.78 -1.50 11.94
N SER A 181 16.29 -2.63 12.42
CA SER A 181 16.59 -3.78 11.57
C SER A 181 15.30 -4.56 11.30
N LEU A 182 14.99 -4.81 10.03
CA LEU A 182 13.84 -5.61 9.63
C LEU A 182 14.27 -7.06 9.42
N PHE A 183 13.64 -7.98 10.14
CA PHE A 183 13.86 -9.41 9.92
C PHE A 183 13.18 -9.84 8.62
N PRO A 184 13.70 -10.86 7.91
CA PRO A 184 13.14 -11.28 6.62
C PRO A 184 11.64 -11.60 6.66
N GLU A 185 11.15 -12.16 7.77
CA GLU A 185 9.75 -12.55 7.97
C GLU A 185 8.78 -11.36 8.02
N VAL A 186 9.29 -10.15 8.24
CA VAL A 186 8.50 -8.91 8.22
C VAL A 186 8.12 -8.52 6.80
N ILE A 187 8.96 -8.87 5.83
CA ILE A 187 8.70 -8.54 4.43
C ILE A 187 7.57 -9.45 3.95
N GLY A 188 6.44 -8.82 3.68
CA GLY A 188 5.26 -9.48 3.14
C GLY A 188 5.43 -9.85 1.67
N SER A 189 4.33 -10.29 1.10
CA SER A 189 4.25 -10.56 -0.32
C SER A 189 4.55 -9.29 -1.11
N LEU A 190 5.48 -9.40 -2.06
CA LEU A 190 5.95 -8.29 -2.88
C LEU A 190 6.46 -8.82 -4.22
N ARG A 191 5.79 -8.43 -5.30
CA ARG A 191 6.16 -8.77 -6.68
C ARG A 191 6.17 -7.54 -7.56
N ILE A 192 7.11 -7.53 -8.51
CA ILE A 192 7.15 -6.57 -9.59
C ILE A 192 6.89 -7.28 -10.93
N PHE A 193 6.30 -6.55 -11.86
CA PHE A 193 5.97 -7.03 -13.20
C PHE A 193 6.26 -5.94 -14.22
N GLU A 194 6.67 -6.36 -15.43
CA GLU A 194 6.69 -5.45 -16.57
C GLU A 194 5.25 -5.24 -17.05
N VAL A 195 4.82 -4.00 -17.19
CA VAL A 195 3.50 -3.63 -17.67
C VAL A 195 3.63 -3.12 -19.10
N ALA A 196 3.13 -3.91 -20.06
CA ALA A 196 3.25 -3.60 -21.49
C ALA A 196 2.22 -2.56 -21.97
N GLN A 197 1.03 -2.53 -21.35
CA GLN A 197 -0.09 -1.70 -21.79
C GLN A 197 -0.71 -0.95 -20.62
N ALA A 198 -0.71 0.38 -20.70
CA ALA A 198 -1.59 1.22 -19.88
C ALA A 198 -2.90 1.43 -20.65
N LEU A 199 -4.02 0.97 -20.09
CA LEU A 199 -5.35 1.26 -20.65
C LEU A 199 -5.70 2.74 -20.50
N THR A 200 -5.17 3.38 -19.45
CA THR A 200 -5.42 4.79 -19.13
C THR A 200 -4.41 5.76 -19.74
N GLY A 201 -3.30 5.26 -20.29
CA GLY A 201 -2.20 6.07 -20.85
C GLY A 201 -1.35 6.82 -19.82
N ASP A 202 -1.74 6.86 -18.54
CA ASP A 202 -0.94 7.47 -17.48
C ASP A 202 0.28 6.62 -17.15
N GLY A 203 1.33 7.22 -16.60
CA GLY A 203 2.54 6.52 -16.16
C GLY A 203 2.61 6.24 -14.65
N TRP A 204 1.63 6.72 -13.89
CA TRP A 204 1.52 6.52 -12.45
C TRP A 204 0.13 6.01 -12.11
N ASP A 205 0.05 5.04 -11.21
CA ASP A 205 -1.20 4.58 -10.65
C ASP A 205 -1.00 4.06 -9.23
N TYR A 206 -2.01 4.24 -8.39
CA TYR A 206 -2.07 3.76 -7.01
C TYR A 206 -3.48 3.26 -6.71
N GLN A 207 -3.58 2.05 -6.18
CA GLN A 207 -4.81 1.49 -5.62
C GLN A 207 -4.45 0.62 -4.43
N ASP A 208 -5.33 0.55 -3.45
CA ASP A 208 -5.17 -0.34 -2.31
C ASP A 208 -6.48 -1.02 -1.91
N PHE A 209 -6.32 -2.16 -1.26
CA PHE A 209 -7.36 -2.89 -0.54
C PHE A 209 -7.11 -2.64 0.95
N THR A 210 -7.65 -1.53 1.45
CA THR A 210 -7.41 -1.02 2.82
C THR A 210 -7.47 -2.10 3.90
N PHE A 211 -8.56 -2.87 3.94
CA PHE A 211 -8.78 -3.90 4.96
C PHE A 211 -7.92 -5.15 4.79
N ASP A 212 -7.34 -5.33 3.59
CA ASP A 212 -6.45 -6.43 3.29
C ASP A 212 -4.98 -5.98 3.26
N GLN A 213 -4.68 -4.72 3.60
CA GLN A 213 -3.34 -4.10 3.56
C GLN A 213 -2.52 -4.48 2.31
N THR A 214 -3.22 -4.60 1.17
CA THR A 214 -2.64 -4.92 -0.13
C THR A 214 -2.68 -3.68 -1.00
N LEU A 215 -1.61 -3.39 -1.72
CA LEU A 215 -1.55 -2.26 -2.65
C LEU A 215 -0.98 -2.65 -4.00
N ILE A 216 -1.45 -1.91 -5.00
CA ILE A 216 -1.02 -1.94 -6.38
C ILE A 216 -0.45 -0.56 -6.70
N VAL A 217 0.79 -0.54 -7.18
CA VAL A 217 1.46 0.70 -7.60
C VAL A 217 2.03 0.49 -8.99
N ARG A 218 1.88 1.49 -9.85
CA ARG A 218 2.55 1.51 -11.16
C ARG A 218 3.45 2.72 -11.28
N VAL A 219 4.69 2.49 -11.68
CA VAL A 219 5.70 3.50 -12.01
C VAL A 219 6.23 3.22 -13.41
N GLY A 220 5.65 3.90 -14.40
CA GLY A 220 5.93 3.69 -15.81
C GLY A 220 5.51 2.29 -16.25
N LYS A 221 6.51 1.49 -16.67
CA LYS A 221 6.36 0.08 -17.04
C LYS A 221 6.55 -0.88 -15.86
N VAL A 222 6.83 -0.39 -14.65
CA VAL A 222 6.98 -1.25 -13.46
C VAL A 222 5.67 -1.28 -12.70
N GLY A 223 4.97 -2.41 -12.75
CA GLY A 223 3.83 -2.71 -11.88
C GLY A 223 4.32 -3.40 -10.61
N ILE A 224 3.74 -3.04 -9.47
CA ILE A 224 4.15 -3.52 -8.15
C ILE A 224 2.88 -3.94 -7.41
N VAL A 225 2.88 -5.14 -6.85
CA VAL A 225 1.82 -5.63 -5.96
C VAL A 225 2.45 -6.07 -4.66
N ALA A 226 1.93 -5.59 -3.54
CA ALA A 226 2.40 -6.00 -2.22
C ALA A 226 1.28 -6.17 -1.21
N THR A 227 1.49 -7.06 -0.24
CA THR A 227 0.68 -7.18 0.97
C THR A 227 1.58 -6.92 2.17
N LEU A 228 1.19 -5.98 3.02
CA LEU A 228 2.10 -5.39 3.99
C LEU A 228 2.16 -6.11 5.36
N ASN A 229 1.29 -7.09 5.58
CA ASN A 229 1.14 -7.76 6.87
C ASN A 229 0.94 -9.29 6.79
N ASP A 230 1.39 -9.92 5.69
CA ASP A 230 1.11 -11.35 5.44
C ASP A 230 2.33 -12.27 5.50
N GLY A 231 3.54 -11.72 5.69
CA GLY A 231 4.77 -12.51 5.82
C GLY A 231 4.99 -13.47 4.65
N THR A 232 4.67 -13.02 3.43
CA THR A 232 4.74 -13.74 2.15
C THR A 232 3.59 -14.71 1.84
N ALA A 233 2.52 -14.73 2.63
CA ALA A 233 1.44 -15.70 2.47
C ALA A 233 0.73 -15.60 1.12
N ALA A 234 0.44 -14.40 0.61
CA ALA A 234 -0.28 -14.23 -0.66
C ALA A 234 0.50 -14.79 -1.86
N GLU A 235 1.81 -14.55 -1.91
CA GLU A 235 2.71 -15.12 -2.92
C GLU A 235 2.73 -16.65 -2.84
N SER A 236 2.78 -17.21 -1.62
CA SER A 236 2.77 -18.67 -1.43
C SER A 236 1.43 -19.31 -1.80
N VAL A 237 0.30 -18.65 -1.53
CA VAL A 237 -1.04 -19.14 -1.88
C VAL A 237 -1.24 -19.20 -3.40
N TRP A 238 -0.66 -18.24 -4.12
CA TRP A 238 -0.87 -18.11 -5.56
C TRP A 238 0.35 -18.49 -6.41
N SER A 239 1.33 -19.19 -5.84
CA SER A 239 2.59 -19.56 -6.52
C SER A 239 2.34 -20.19 -7.89
N ASP A 240 1.46 -21.19 -7.95
CA ASP A 240 1.15 -21.94 -9.17
C ASP A 240 0.56 -21.08 -10.30
N ARG A 241 -0.02 -19.93 -9.96
CA ARG A 241 -0.56 -18.97 -10.95
C ARG A 241 0.46 -17.90 -11.29
N LEU A 242 1.22 -17.43 -10.32
CA LEU A 242 2.29 -16.45 -10.52
C LEU A 242 3.44 -17.02 -11.35
N GLU A 243 3.72 -18.31 -11.25
CA GLU A 243 4.75 -19.02 -12.02
C GLU A 243 4.40 -19.20 -13.50
N LEU A 244 3.12 -19.06 -13.87
CA LEU A 244 2.69 -19.09 -15.28
C LEU A 244 3.09 -17.81 -16.05
N ILE A 245 3.39 -16.73 -15.33
CA ILE A 245 3.70 -15.43 -15.93
C ILE A 245 5.11 -15.51 -16.54
N ASP A 246 5.17 -15.52 -17.86
CA ASP A 246 6.42 -15.71 -18.63
C ASP A 246 6.81 -14.49 -19.48
N GLY A 247 6.20 -13.33 -19.20
CA GLY A 247 6.43 -12.09 -19.91
C GLY A 247 5.69 -10.89 -19.32
N PRO A 248 5.67 -9.76 -20.05
CA PRO A 248 4.95 -8.56 -19.62
C PRO A 248 3.45 -8.81 -19.42
N ILE A 249 2.84 -8.09 -18.49
CA ILE A 249 1.42 -8.16 -18.18
C ILE A 249 0.67 -6.88 -18.62
N ALA A 250 -0.64 -7.00 -18.81
CA ALA A 250 -1.53 -5.87 -19.02
C ALA A 250 -1.97 -5.24 -17.68
N GLU A 251 -2.47 -4.01 -17.72
CA GLU A 251 -2.97 -3.32 -16.52
C GLU A 251 -4.05 -4.11 -15.78
N LEU A 252 -4.97 -4.78 -16.48
CA LEU A 252 -6.01 -5.62 -15.85
C LEU A 252 -5.44 -6.86 -15.15
N GLN A 253 -4.35 -7.42 -15.68
CA GLN A 253 -3.67 -8.56 -15.05
C GLN A 253 -2.99 -8.11 -13.76
N LEU A 254 -2.43 -6.89 -13.74
CA LEU A 254 -1.90 -6.30 -12.51
C LEU A 254 -3.02 -6.11 -11.46
N ARG A 255 -4.21 -5.64 -11.87
CA ARG A 255 -5.40 -5.55 -11.00
C ARG A 255 -5.81 -6.91 -10.44
N GLU A 256 -5.84 -7.93 -11.29
CA GLU A 256 -6.17 -9.30 -10.86
C GLU A 256 -5.15 -9.84 -9.85
N ILE A 257 -3.85 -9.65 -10.08
CA ILE A 257 -2.82 -10.08 -9.12
C ILE A 257 -2.99 -9.34 -7.78
N GLY A 258 -3.34 -8.05 -7.79
CA GLY A 258 -3.70 -7.33 -6.57
C GLY A 258 -4.91 -7.92 -5.85
N ALA A 259 -5.98 -8.25 -6.59
CA ALA A 259 -7.15 -8.92 -6.04
C ALA A 259 -6.83 -10.31 -5.49
N MET A 260 -5.95 -11.08 -6.15
CA MET A 260 -5.45 -12.35 -5.66
C MET A 260 -4.74 -12.18 -4.31
N PHE A 261 -3.86 -11.18 -4.19
CA PHE A 261 -3.11 -10.91 -2.97
C PHE A 261 -4.02 -10.48 -1.82
N ALA A 262 -4.95 -9.56 -2.08
CA ALA A 262 -5.94 -9.10 -1.11
C ALA A 262 -6.84 -10.26 -0.65
N TYR A 263 -7.34 -11.07 -1.59
CA TYR A 263 -8.16 -12.24 -1.30
C TYR A 263 -7.42 -13.26 -0.43
N ALA A 264 -6.15 -13.57 -0.74
CA ALA A 264 -5.35 -14.48 0.06
C ALA A 264 -5.18 -13.96 1.48
N ASN A 265 -4.82 -12.67 1.65
CA ASN A 265 -4.61 -12.09 2.96
C ASN A 265 -5.89 -12.05 3.81
N ARG A 266 -7.03 -11.71 3.19
CA ARG A 266 -8.35 -11.73 3.84
C ARG A 266 -8.70 -13.10 4.43
N ASN A 267 -8.29 -14.15 3.73
CA ASN A 267 -8.70 -15.53 4.01
C ASN A 267 -7.69 -16.32 4.83
N LEU A 268 -6.61 -15.70 5.33
CA LEU A 268 -5.71 -16.34 6.28
C LEU A 268 -6.47 -16.74 7.56
N ILE A 269 -6.38 -18.02 7.92
CA ILE A 269 -6.97 -18.54 9.17
C ILE A 269 -6.12 -18.11 10.36
N ARG A 270 -4.80 -18.02 10.19
CA ARG A 270 -3.86 -17.51 11.19
C ARG A 270 -2.95 -16.49 10.53
N ARG A 271 -2.91 -15.29 11.09
CA ARG A 271 -2.08 -14.19 10.60
C ARG A 271 -0.68 -14.21 11.24
N PRO A 272 0.35 -13.71 10.54
CA PRO A 272 1.63 -13.42 11.19
C PRO A 272 1.46 -12.47 12.37
N LEU A 273 2.26 -12.67 13.40
CA LEU A 273 2.32 -11.78 14.56
C LEU A 273 3.58 -10.92 14.47
N PHE A 274 3.40 -9.60 14.36
CA PHE A 274 4.49 -8.64 14.24
C PHE A 274 4.82 -8.03 15.60
N SER A 275 6.11 -7.82 15.83
CA SER A 275 6.63 -7.26 17.08
C SER A 275 7.73 -6.25 16.81
N THR A 276 7.76 -5.18 17.60
CA THR A 276 8.91 -4.28 17.70
C THR A 276 9.64 -4.57 19.00
N LEU A 277 10.90 -4.95 18.89
CA LEU A 277 11.78 -5.28 20.01
C LEU A 277 12.79 -4.16 20.19
N VAL A 278 12.92 -3.65 21.41
CA VAL A 278 13.94 -2.66 21.76
C VAL A 278 14.92 -3.28 22.76
N TYR A 279 16.20 -3.34 22.39
CA TYR A 279 17.27 -3.86 23.23
C TYR A 279 18.22 -2.73 23.66
N ASP A 280 18.55 -2.71 24.95
CA ASP A 280 19.46 -1.74 25.58
C ASP A 280 19.15 -0.26 25.26
N LYS A 281 17.86 0.09 25.01
CA LYS A 281 17.44 1.43 24.58
C LYS A 281 18.26 2.00 23.41
N LYS A 282 18.77 1.13 22.54
CA LYS A 282 19.65 1.48 21.42
C LYS A 282 19.23 0.79 20.13
N PHE A 283 18.99 -0.51 20.22
CA PHE A 283 18.76 -1.36 19.07
C PHE A 283 17.28 -1.63 18.92
N VAL A 284 16.74 -1.35 17.73
CA VAL A 284 15.35 -1.63 17.39
C VAL A 284 15.34 -2.73 16.34
N MET A 285 14.54 -3.76 16.56
CA MET A 285 14.29 -4.82 15.59
C MET A 285 12.80 -4.92 15.36
N ILE A 286 12.39 -5.06 14.11
CA ILE A 286 11.03 -5.46 13.77
C ILE A 286 11.11 -6.90 13.31
N ALA A 287 10.33 -7.75 13.96
CA ALA A 287 10.30 -9.19 13.73
C ALA A 287 8.86 -9.65 13.51
N ALA A 288 8.71 -10.80 12.84
CA ALA A 288 7.42 -11.44 12.65
C ALA A 288 7.51 -12.93 12.95
N GLN A 289 6.52 -13.46 13.64
CA GLN A 289 6.31 -14.90 13.77
C GLN A 289 5.29 -15.34 12.73
N ARG A 290 5.69 -16.21 11.80
CA ARG A 290 4.81 -16.76 10.77
C ARG A 290 4.19 -18.08 11.25
N PRO A 291 2.85 -18.16 11.40
CA PRO A 291 2.20 -19.45 11.63
C PRO A 291 2.30 -20.31 10.36
N PRO A 292 2.08 -21.64 10.45
CA PRO A 292 1.93 -22.47 9.26
C PRO A 292 0.80 -21.94 8.38
N LEU A 293 1.10 -21.75 7.09
CA LEU A 293 0.17 -21.21 6.11
C LEU A 293 -1.12 -22.04 6.08
N SER A 294 -2.24 -21.36 6.24
CA SER A 294 -3.56 -21.96 6.21
C SER A 294 -4.57 -20.88 5.81
N ILE A 295 -5.30 -21.15 4.74
CA ILE A 295 -6.35 -20.27 4.21
C ILE A 295 -7.69 -20.99 4.23
N LYS A 296 -8.77 -20.21 4.25
CA LYS A 296 -10.13 -20.73 3.99
C LYS A 296 -10.22 -21.29 2.58
N ASP A 297 -11.21 -22.14 2.35
CA ASP A 297 -11.53 -22.67 1.02
C ASP A 297 -11.81 -21.53 0.03
N PHE A 298 -11.51 -21.78 -1.25
CA PHE A 298 -11.71 -20.79 -2.29
C PHE A 298 -13.21 -20.58 -2.57
N GLU A 299 -13.67 -19.35 -2.39
CA GLU A 299 -15.02 -18.90 -2.68
C GLU A 299 -15.00 -17.98 -3.93
N PRO A 300 -15.49 -18.46 -5.09
CA PRO A 300 -15.42 -17.70 -6.34
C PRO A 300 -16.01 -16.30 -6.21
N GLU A 301 -17.22 -16.16 -5.69
CA GLU A 301 -17.91 -14.87 -5.58
C GLU A 301 -17.14 -13.86 -4.72
N ALA A 302 -16.50 -14.32 -3.63
CA ALA A 302 -15.67 -13.47 -2.79
C ALA A 302 -14.40 -12.99 -3.52
N PHE A 303 -13.80 -13.83 -4.37
CA PHE A 303 -12.74 -13.40 -5.28
C PHE A 303 -13.28 -12.43 -6.35
N GLY A 304 -14.45 -12.72 -6.92
CA GLY A 304 -15.12 -11.87 -7.89
C GLY A 304 -15.37 -10.46 -7.38
N ALA A 305 -15.80 -10.33 -6.11
CA ALA A 305 -15.96 -9.03 -5.45
C ALA A 305 -14.63 -8.28 -5.30
N ALA A 306 -13.54 -8.98 -4.93
CA ALA A 306 -12.20 -8.36 -4.85
C ALA A 306 -11.71 -7.92 -6.24
N LEU A 307 -11.91 -8.74 -7.26
CA LEU A 307 -11.54 -8.42 -8.64
C LEU A 307 -12.35 -7.24 -9.17
N LEU A 308 -13.66 -7.23 -8.96
CA LEU A 308 -14.54 -6.14 -9.37
C LEU A 308 -14.10 -4.82 -8.75
N PHE A 309 -13.81 -4.80 -7.44
CA PHE A 309 -13.25 -3.63 -6.78
C PHE A 309 -11.95 -3.16 -7.46
N ALA A 310 -11.05 -4.09 -7.78
CA ALA A 310 -9.77 -3.78 -8.43
C ALA A 310 -9.96 -3.12 -9.80
N VAL A 311 -10.97 -3.53 -10.57
CA VAL A 311 -11.20 -3.06 -11.95
C VAL A 311 -12.38 -2.09 -12.11
N GLN A 312 -13.01 -1.67 -11.02
CA GLN A 312 -14.27 -0.91 -11.06
C GLN A 312 -14.19 0.34 -11.93
N SER A 313 -13.09 1.10 -11.83
CA SER A 313 -12.88 2.30 -12.64
C SER A 313 -12.87 2.03 -14.15
N PHE A 314 -12.39 0.86 -14.58
CA PHE A 314 -12.41 0.46 -15.98
C PHE A 314 -13.80 -0.02 -16.42
N VAL A 315 -14.55 -0.66 -15.53
CA VAL A 315 -15.94 -1.06 -15.76
C VAL A 315 -16.80 0.19 -15.96
N ASP A 316 -16.71 1.15 -15.04
CA ASP A 316 -17.48 2.40 -15.09
C ASP A 316 -17.16 3.22 -16.35
N ALA A 317 -15.88 3.24 -16.75
CA ALA A 317 -15.41 3.91 -17.95
C ALA A 317 -15.73 3.15 -19.26
N ARG A 318 -16.34 1.95 -19.19
CA ARG A 318 -16.58 1.05 -20.34
C ARG A 318 -15.30 0.73 -21.13
N ALA A 319 -14.18 0.69 -20.41
CA ALA A 319 -12.84 0.47 -20.96
C ALA A 319 -12.51 -1.01 -21.16
N ILE A 320 -13.31 -1.91 -20.60
CA ILE A 320 -13.14 -3.37 -20.72
C ILE A 320 -14.39 -4.02 -21.29
N GLU A 321 -14.16 -5.14 -21.97
CA GLU A 321 -15.20 -6.00 -22.51
C GLU A 321 -15.12 -7.37 -21.83
N VAL A 322 -16.25 -7.84 -21.33
CA VAL A 322 -16.41 -9.17 -20.73
C VAL A 322 -17.66 -9.79 -21.34
N ASP A 323 -17.57 -11.05 -21.76
CA ASP A 323 -18.67 -11.78 -22.41
C ASP A 323 -19.31 -11.03 -23.59
N GLY A 324 -18.47 -10.35 -24.39
CA GLY A 324 -18.90 -9.61 -25.59
C GLY A 324 -19.69 -8.33 -25.30
N THR A 325 -19.65 -7.82 -24.07
CA THR A 325 -20.31 -6.57 -23.71
C THR A 325 -19.42 -5.62 -22.90
N ARG A 326 -19.67 -4.32 -23.04
CA ARG A 326 -19.05 -3.23 -22.26
C ARG A 326 -20.07 -2.50 -21.39
N ASP A 327 -21.24 -3.09 -21.22
CA ASP A 327 -22.27 -2.55 -20.34
C ASP A 327 -21.82 -2.71 -18.87
N PRO A 328 -21.70 -1.62 -18.09
CA PRO A 328 -21.10 -1.69 -16.75
C PRO A 328 -21.81 -2.68 -15.81
N GLU A 329 -23.14 -2.75 -15.85
CA GLU A 329 -23.91 -3.64 -14.97
C GLU A 329 -23.65 -5.11 -15.34
N LYS A 330 -23.71 -5.46 -16.63
CA LYS A 330 -23.43 -6.83 -17.10
C LYS A 330 -21.99 -7.24 -16.87
N VAL A 331 -21.04 -6.34 -17.12
CA VAL A 331 -19.61 -6.59 -16.88
C VAL A 331 -19.37 -6.81 -15.37
N ALA A 332 -19.93 -5.96 -14.51
CA ALA A 332 -19.82 -6.11 -13.06
C ALA A 332 -20.45 -7.43 -12.58
N GLN A 333 -21.62 -7.79 -13.10
CA GLN A 333 -22.28 -9.07 -12.78
C GLN A 333 -21.43 -10.27 -13.19
N ALA A 334 -20.84 -10.25 -14.39
CA ALA A 334 -19.97 -11.32 -14.87
C ALA A 334 -18.73 -11.47 -13.99
N ILE A 335 -18.05 -10.36 -13.65
CA ILE A 335 -16.87 -10.39 -12.78
C ILE A 335 -17.23 -10.90 -11.37
N SER A 336 -18.39 -10.50 -10.84
CA SER A 336 -18.85 -10.90 -9.51
C SER A 336 -19.06 -12.41 -9.36
N THR A 337 -19.22 -13.16 -10.45
CA THR A 337 -19.27 -14.65 -10.41
C THR A 337 -17.96 -15.27 -9.92
N GLY A 338 -16.85 -14.52 -9.98
CA GLY A 338 -15.53 -15.04 -9.67
C GLY A 338 -14.92 -15.95 -10.73
N MET A 339 -15.57 -16.10 -11.89
CA MET A 339 -15.09 -16.94 -12.99
C MET A 339 -14.28 -16.16 -14.03
N VAL A 340 -14.44 -14.84 -14.09
CA VAL A 340 -13.66 -13.98 -14.99
C VAL A 340 -12.19 -13.98 -14.57
N ARG A 341 -11.31 -14.12 -15.55
CA ARG A 341 -9.84 -14.08 -15.40
C ARG A 341 -9.26 -13.27 -16.56
N PHE A 342 -8.35 -12.36 -16.24
CA PHE A 342 -7.54 -11.59 -17.17
C PHE A 342 -6.12 -12.16 -17.29
N LEU A 343 -5.63 -12.84 -16.24
CA LEU A 343 -4.27 -13.38 -16.16
C LEU A 343 -4.11 -14.67 -16.95
N THR A 344 -5.11 -15.57 -16.87
CA THR A 344 -5.02 -16.90 -17.48
C THR A 344 -6.31 -17.28 -18.21
N ALA A 345 -6.17 -18.03 -19.30
CA ALA A 345 -7.26 -18.70 -20.00
C ALA A 345 -6.88 -20.17 -20.19
N GLN A 346 -7.79 -21.08 -19.84
CA GLN A 346 -7.57 -22.54 -19.96
C GLN A 346 -6.26 -23.02 -19.28
N GLY A 347 -5.87 -22.37 -18.18
CA GLY A 347 -4.66 -22.71 -17.43
C GLY A 347 -3.35 -22.17 -18.02
N GLN A 348 -3.42 -21.35 -19.09
CA GLN A 348 -2.25 -20.72 -19.71
C GLN A 348 -2.26 -19.21 -19.49
N PHE A 349 -1.08 -18.61 -19.37
CA PHE A 349 -0.92 -17.17 -19.28
C PHE A 349 -1.39 -16.47 -20.56
N ILE A 350 -2.22 -15.43 -20.39
CA ILE A 350 -2.68 -14.61 -21.50
C ILE A 350 -1.62 -13.55 -21.78
N ARG A 351 -0.88 -13.69 -22.89
CA ARG A 351 0.09 -12.67 -23.30
C ARG A 351 -0.64 -11.44 -23.81
N PRO A 352 -0.34 -10.22 -23.30
CA PRO A 352 -0.90 -9.00 -23.86
C PRO A 352 -0.54 -8.88 -25.34
N ALA A 353 -1.46 -8.36 -26.16
CA ALA A 353 -1.14 -8.00 -27.53
C ALA A 353 -0.09 -6.89 -27.50
N LEU A 354 1.14 -7.22 -27.91
CA LEU A 354 2.20 -6.23 -28.09
C LEU A 354 1.79 -5.36 -29.28
N PHE A 355 1.34 -4.13 -29.02
CA PHE A 355 1.32 -3.13 -30.08
C PHE A 355 2.78 -2.88 -30.43
N GLN A 356 3.20 -3.30 -31.62
CA GLN A 356 4.45 -2.81 -32.19
C GLN A 356 4.29 -1.29 -32.26
N GLU A 357 5.11 -0.57 -31.49
CA GLU A 357 5.26 0.87 -31.62
C GLU A 357 5.65 1.13 -33.08
N GLY A 358 4.72 1.73 -33.84
CA GLY A 358 4.97 2.22 -35.19
C GLY A 358 5.60 3.60 -35.18
#